data_AF-X1DQP6-F1
#
_entry.id   AF-X1DQP6-F1
#
_cell.length_a   1.000
_cell.length_b   1.000
_cell.length_c   1.000
_cell.angle_alpha   90.00
_cell.angle_beta   90.00
_cell.angle_gamma   90.00
#
_symmetry.space_group_name_H-M   'P 1'
#
loop_
_entity.id
_entity.type
_entity.pdbx_description
1 polymer ?
#
loop_
_entity_poly.entity_id
_entity_poly.type
_entity_poly.pdbx_seq_one_letter_code
_entity_poly.pdbx_strand_id
1 'polypeptide(L)'
;MNEINIDLWNDEELDREEYEFLPLDNIGTPTFFCVPDWNKYEELSFRNNSGNLFTRTYLHTSKGLLPLSSVRLKRLLKPFATSNEKRELTIQRWCEGSDTRSTVFKVELNIGVVVKKKKPPASKRTKSK
;
A
#
# COMPACT_ATOMS: atom_id res chain seq x y z
N MET A 1 8.97 -20.57 4.44
CA MET A 1 8.14 -19.94 3.40
C MET A 1 6.87 -19.53 4.11
N ASN A 2 6.59 -18.23 4.26
CA ASN A 2 5.35 -17.81 4.90
C ASN A 2 4.24 -17.96 3.87
N GLU A 3 3.30 -18.86 4.12
CA GLU A 3 2.07 -18.98 3.34
C GLU A 3 1.34 -17.63 3.42
N ILE A 4 1.12 -17.01 2.27
CA ILE A 4 0.36 -15.77 2.17
C ILE A 4 -1.09 -16.12 2.50
N ASN A 5 -1.76 -15.33 3.35
CA ASN A 5 -3.16 -15.62 3.69
C ASN A 5 -4.00 -15.62 2.41
N ILE A 6 -4.47 -16.81 2.06
CA ILE A 6 -5.11 -17.16 0.79
C ILE A 6 -6.45 -16.41 0.66
N ASP A 7 -7.18 -16.22 1.75
CA ASP A 7 -8.56 -15.73 1.73
C ASP A 7 -8.67 -14.24 1.38
N LEU A 8 -7.68 -13.41 1.76
CA LEU A 8 -7.73 -11.97 1.48
C LEU A 8 -7.46 -11.62 0.01
N TRP A 9 -6.60 -12.41 -0.67
CA TRP A 9 -6.10 -12.10 -2.01
C TRP A 9 -6.72 -12.94 -3.13
N ASN A 10 -7.47 -14.00 -2.80
CA ASN A 10 -8.12 -14.90 -3.78
C ASN A 10 -9.60 -14.59 -4.03
N ASP A 11 -10.05 -13.37 -3.75
CA ASP A 11 -11.40 -12.94 -4.12
C ASP A 11 -11.55 -12.89 -5.65
N GLU A 12 -12.50 -13.67 -6.20
CA GLU A 12 -12.81 -13.75 -7.64
C GLU A 12 -13.21 -12.39 -8.22
N GLU A 13 -13.73 -11.47 -7.41
CA GLU A 13 -13.97 -10.10 -7.86
C GLU A 13 -12.67 -9.43 -8.29
N LEU A 14 -11.51 -9.82 -7.77
CA LEU A 14 -10.23 -9.20 -8.12
C LEU A 14 -9.80 -9.46 -9.58
N ASP A 15 -10.37 -10.44 -10.25
CA ASP A 15 -9.92 -10.88 -11.58
C ASP A 15 -10.85 -10.41 -12.73
N ARG A 16 -11.88 -9.60 -12.44
CA ARG A 16 -12.76 -9.04 -13.49
C ARG A 16 -12.08 -7.93 -14.29
N GLU A 17 -12.23 -7.98 -15.62
CA GLU A 17 -11.80 -6.93 -16.56
C GLU A 17 -12.61 -5.63 -16.32
N GLU A 18 -11.92 -4.53 -15.97
CA GLU A 18 -12.52 -3.18 -15.87
C GLU A 18 -12.11 -2.33 -17.06
N TYR A 19 -13.09 -1.69 -17.71
CA TYR A 19 -12.87 -0.73 -18.81
C TYR A 19 -12.60 0.70 -18.30
N GLU A 20 -11.63 1.33 -18.96
CA GLU A 20 -10.98 2.66 -18.78
C GLU A 20 -11.86 3.78 -19.42
N PHE A 21 -11.88 5.08 -19.08
CA PHE A 21 -10.96 6.06 -18.49
C PHE A 21 -11.75 7.14 -17.71
N LEU A 22 -11.13 7.78 -16.72
CA LEU A 22 -11.66 8.98 -16.04
C LEU A 22 -10.73 10.19 -16.28
N PRO A 23 -11.26 11.40 -16.55
CA PRO A 23 -10.46 12.62 -16.68
C PRO A 23 -9.90 13.04 -15.31
N LEU A 24 -8.57 13.12 -15.21
CA LEU A 24 -7.82 13.32 -13.95
C LEU A 24 -7.46 14.79 -13.72
N ASP A 25 -8.44 15.66 -13.52
CA ASP A 25 -8.16 17.09 -13.30
C ASP A 25 -7.62 17.44 -11.90
N ASN A 26 -7.56 16.48 -10.96
CA ASN A 26 -7.02 16.69 -9.61
C ASN A 26 -5.97 15.64 -9.22
N ILE A 27 -4.72 15.89 -9.62
CA ILE A 27 -3.56 15.03 -9.33
C ILE A 27 -3.26 15.06 -7.82
N GLY A 28 -3.54 13.97 -7.11
CA GLY A 28 -3.12 13.82 -5.71
C GLY A 28 -1.59 13.63 -5.59
N THR A 29 -1.00 14.08 -4.48
CA THR A 29 0.44 13.91 -4.22
C THR A 29 0.80 12.43 -4.06
N PRO A 30 1.77 11.89 -4.81
CA PRO A 30 2.20 10.51 -4.65
C PRO A 30 2.80 10.27 -3.25
N THR A 31 2.38 9.19 -2.61
CA THR A 31 2.88 8.77 -1.30
C THR A 31 3.70 7.50 -1.45
N PHE A 32 4.90 7.50 -0.87
CA PHE A 32 5.84 6.38 -0.93
C PHE A 32 5.78 5.55 0.35
N PHE A 33 5.68 4.23 0.22
CA PHE A 33 5.56 3.30 1.35
C PHE A 33 6.18 1.94 1.03
N CYS A 34 6.54 1.20 2.07
CA CYS A 34 6.97 -0.21 1.97
C CYS A 34 5.99 -1.07 2.78
N VAL A 35 5.77 -2.30 2.36
CA VAL A 35 4.98 -3.29 3.11
C VAL A 35 5.95 -4.30 3.74
N PRO A 36 6.22 -4.22 5.06
CA PRO A 36 7.15 -5.12 5.73
C PRO A 36 6.65 -6.55 5.71
N ASP A 37 5.34 -6.76 5.85
CA ASP A 37 4.69 -8.06 5.81
C ASP A 37 3.30 -7.94 5.20
N TRP A 38 3.07 -8.60 4.06
CA TRP A 38 1.81 -8.59 3.33
C TRP A 38 0.71 -9.39 4.02
N ASN A 39 1.07 -10.25 4.97
CA ASN A 39 0.13 -11.00 5.81
C ASN A 39 -0.28 -10.24 7.07
N LYS A 40 0.40 -9.13 7.37
CA LYS A 40 0.12 -8.35 8.58
C LYS A 40 -0.91 -7.27 8.28
N TYR A 41 -2.16 -7.59 8.58
CA TYR A 41 -3.29 -6.68 8.53
C TYR A 41 -4.02 -6.64 9.87
N GLU A 42 -4.77 -5.57 10.09
CA GLU A 42 -5.56 -5.34 11.30
C GLU A 42 -6.98 -4.93 10.91
N GLU A 43 -7.99 -5.44 11.61
CA GLU A 43 -9.37 -5.01 11.46
C GLU A 43 -9.73 -4.05 12.58
N LEU A 44 -10.07 -2.82 12.20
CA LEU A 44 -10.46 -1.78 13.14
C LEU A 44 -11.93 -1.44 12.93
N SER A 45 -12.65 -1.40 14.04
CA SER A 45 -14.08 -1.05 14.07
C SER A 45 -14.26 0.35 14.63
N PHE A 46 -15.00 1.18 13.91
CA PHE A 46 -15.29 2.56 14.28
C PHE A 46 -16.80 2.78 14.30
N ARG A 47 -17.25 3.76 15.09
CA ARG A 47 -18.63 4.22 15.04
C ARG A 47 -18.70 5.50 14.20
N ASN A 48 -19.65 5.57 13.28
CA ASN A 48 -19.92 6.80 12.56
C ASN A 48 -20.73 7.78 13.46
N ASN A 49 -20.95 9.00 12.98
CA ASN A 49 -21.72 10.02 13.70
C ASN A 49 -23.17 9.59 14.01
N SER A 50 -23.70 8.60 13.28
CA SER A 50 -25.03 8.02 13.50
C SER A 50 -25.03 6.84 14.49
N GLY A 51 -23.87 6.48 15.06
CA GLY A 51 -23.73 5.37 16.00
C GLY A 51 -23.57 3.98 15.36
N ASN A 52 -23.61 3.88 14.03
CA ASN A 52 -23.43 2.61 13.32
C ASN A 52 -21.97 2.18 13.37
N LEU A 53 -21.75 0.91 13.75
CA LEU A 53 -20.44 0.29 13.72
C LEU A 53 -20.07 -0.06 12.28
N PHE A 54 -18.89 0.34 11.84
CA PHE A 54 -18.32 -0.12 10.59
C PHE A 54 -16.89 -0.62 10.85
N THR A 55 -16.57 -1.77 10.26
CA THR A 55 -15.26 -2.41 10.36
C THR A 55 -14.51 -2.23 9.05
N ARG A 56 -13.21 -1.93 9.14
CA ARG A 56 -12.33 -1.81 7.99
C ARG A 56 -11.04 -2.58 8.23
N THR A 57 -10.58 -3.25 7.19
CA THR A 57 -9.28 -3.91 7.16
C THR A 57 -8.19 -2.93 6.76
N TYR A 58 -7.06 -2.94 7.46
CA TYR A 58 -5.91 -2.08 7.25
C TYR A 58 -4.64 -2.90 7.05
N LEU A 59 -3.84 -2.52 6.07
CA LEU A 59 -2.51 -3.10 5.83
C LEU A 59 -1.45 -2.29 6.56
N HIS A 60 -0.51 -2.98 7.23
CA HIS A 60 0.63 -2.31 7.84
C HIS A 60 1.67 -1.90 6.79
N THR A 61 2.03 -0.62 6.79
CA THR A 61 3.05 -0.04 5.91
C THR A 61 4.09 0.72 6.72
N SER A 62 5.22 1.09 6.08
CA SER A 62 6.24 1.96 6.69
C SER A 62 5.75 3.37 7.05
N LYS A 63 4.60 3.80 6.51
CA LYS A 63 3.98 5.11 6.77
C LYS A 63 2.79 5.03 7.73
N GLY A 64 2.44 3.84 8.20
CA GLY A 64 1.27 3.61 9.06
C GLY A 64 0.28 2.62 8.43
N LEU A 65 -1.00 2.79 8.73
CA LEU A 65 -2.06 1.88 8.30
C LEU A 65 -2.69 2.34 6.97
N LEU A 66 -2.62 1.49 5.95
CA LEU A 66 -3.28 1.71 4.66
C LEU A 66 -4.66 1.03 4.67
N PRO A 67 -5.78 1.76 4.62
CA PRO A 67 -7.10 1.14 4.55
C PRO A 67 -7.28 0.38 3.23
N LEU A 68 -7.61 -0.91 3.32
CA LEU A 68 -7.95 -1.76 2.17
C LEU A 68 -9.43 -1.63 1.82
N SER A 69 -9.92 -0.39 1.75
CA SER A 69 -11.36 -0.10 1.62
C SER A 69 -11.92 -0.26 0.21
N SER A 70 -11.07 -0.44 -0.80
CA SER A 70 -11.47 -0.52 -2.21
C SER A 70 -10.96 -1.80 -2.85
N VAL A 71 -11.83 -2.50 -3.57
CA VAL A 71 -11.48 -3.68 -4.40
C VAL A 71 -10.42 -3.29 -5.43
N ARG A 72 -10.53 -2.11 -6.04
CA ARG A 72 -9.53 -1.60 -7.01
C ARG A 72 -8.14 -1.48 -6.40
N LEU A 73 -8.05 -0.93 -5.18
CA LEU A 73 -6.77 -0.84 -4.47
C LEU A 73 -6.21 -2.24 -4.18
N LYS A 74 -7.05 -3.18 -3.74
CA LYS A 74 -6.63 -4.57 -3.51
C LYS A 74 -6.13 -5.23 -4.80
N ARG A 75 -6.80 -5.03 -5.94
CA ARG A 75 -6.35 -5.54 -7.26
C ARG A 75 -4.97 -5.01 -7.64
N LEU A 76 -4.74 -3.71 -7.47
CA LEU A 76 -3.44 -3.10 -7.76
C LEU A 76 -2.34 -3.60 -6.82
N LEU A 77 -2.68 -3.95 -5.57
CA LEU A 77 -1.74 -4.49 -4.59
C LEU A 77 -1.47 -6.00 -4.74
N LYS A 78 -2.43 -6.78 -5.26
CA LYS A 78 -2.37 -8.25 -5.38
C LYS A 78 -1.06 -8.74 -6.04
N PRO A 79 -0.61 -8.23 -7.20
CA PRO A 79 0.65 -8.67 -7.81
C PRO A 79 1.89 -8.47 -6.91
N PHE A 80 1.93 -7.36 -6.16
CA PHE A 80 3.01 -7.06 -5.22
C PHE A 80 2.94 -7.94 -3.96
N ALA A 81 1.73 -8.24 -3.49
CA ALA A 81 1.51 -9.16 -2.39
C ALA A 81 1.90 -10.60 -2.77
N THR A 82 1.45 -11.10 -3.92
CA THR A 82 1.77 -12.44 -4.44
C THR A 82 3.27 -12.63 -4.67
N SER A 83 3.97 -11.58 -5.13
CA SER A 83 5.43 -11.60 -5.27
C SER A 83 6.18 -11.33 -3.96
N ASN A 84 5.48 -11.10 -2.85
CA ASN A 84 6.01 -10.71 -1.54
C ASN A 84 6.99 -9.53 -1.62
N GLU A 85 6.64 -8.52 -2.41
CA GLU A 85 7.49 -7.37 -2.71
C GLU A 85 7.85 -6.57 -1.45
N LYS A 86 9.12 -6.21 -1.28
CA LYS A 86 9.62 -5.46 -0.11
C LYS A 86 10.14 -4.07 -0.46
N ARG A 87 10.26 -3.76 -1.76
CA ARG A 87 10.70 -2.47 -2.25
C ARG A 87 9.64 -1.40 -2.00
N GLU A 88 10.07 -0.14 -2.14
CA GLU A 88 9.19 1.01 -2.01
C GLU A 88 8.17 1.05 -3.16
N LEU A 89 6.91 1.15 -2.79
CA LEU A 89 5.78 1.36 -3.69
C LEU A 89 5.34 2.82 -3.58
N THR A 90 4.85 3.33 -4.70
CA THR A 90 4.19 4.63 -4.78
C THR A 90 2.70 4.39 -4.89
N ILE A 91 1.91 4.99 -4.02
CA ILE A 91 0.46 5.09 -4.19
C ILE A 91 0.08 6.53 -4.49
N GLN A 92 -0.68 6.71 -5.56
CA GLN A 92 -1.30 7.97 -5.91
C GLN A 92 -2.81 7.80 -5.88
N ARG A 93 -3.49 8.79 -5.31
CA ARG A 93 -4.93 8.80 -5.10
C ARG A 93 -5.54 9.99 -5.82
N TRP A 94 -6.58 9.76 -6.61
CA TRP A 94 -7.42 10.80 -7.21
C TRP A 94 -8.83 10.66 -6.66
N CYS A 95 -9.43 11.75 -6.19
CA CYS A 95 -10.83 11.78 -5.79
C CYS A 95 -11.58 12.65 -6.80
N GLU A 96 -12.68 12.13 -7.36
CA GLU A 96 -13.61 12.92 -8.15
C GLU A 96 -14.55 13.68 -7.20
N GLY A 97 -14.40 15.01 -7.13
CA GLY A 97 -15.20 15.86 -6.25
C GLY A 97 -14.90 15.69 -4.76
N SER A 98 -15.87 16.06 -3.91
CA SER A 98 -15.76 15.93 -2.45
C SER A 98 -16.10 14.52 -1.93
N ASP A 99 -16.65 13.64 -2.78
CA ASP A 99 -17.05 12.30 -2.38
C ASP A 99 -15.92 11.29 -2.60
N THR A 100 -15.55 10.59 -1.53
CA THR A 100 -14.50 9.56 -1.56
C THR A 100 -14.91 8.28 -2.29
N ARG A 101 -16.18 8.14 -2.70
CA ARG A 101 -16.69 6.98 -3.44
C ARG A 101 -16.08 6.84 -4.83
N SER A 102 -15.79 7.94 -5.50
CA SER A 102 -15.10 7.97 -6.80
C SER A 102 -13.60 8.18 -6.61
N THR A 103 -12.97 7.30 -5.83
CA THR A 103 -11.51 7.31 -5.67
C THR A 103 -10.85 6.38 -6.68
N VAL A 104 -9.96 6.93 -7.52
CA VAL A 104 -9.04 6.17 -8.37
C VAL A 104 -7.70 6.04 -7.66
N PHE A 105 -7.08 4.87 -7.80
CA PHE A 105 -5.76 4.57 -7.24
C PHE A 105 -4.81 4.17 -8.36
N LYS A 106 -3.52 4.51 -8.20
CA LYS A 106 -2.42 3.98 -9.00
C LYS A 106 -1.35 3.55 -8.03
N VAL A 107 -0.95 2.29 -8.12
CA VAL A 107 0.13 1.74 -7.32
C VAL A 107 1.23 1.30 -8.27
N GLU A 108 2.41 1.85 -8.10
CA GLU A 108 3.57 1.53 -8.93
C GLU A 108 4.76 1.18 -8.06
N LEU A 109 5.63 0.31 -8.59
CA LEU A 109 6.92 0.10 -7.98
C LEU A 109 7.78 1.33 -8.19
N ASN A 110 8.26 1.94 -7.11
CA ASN A 110 9.19 3.05 -7.24
C ASN A 110 10.57 2.50 -7.60
N ILE A 111 10.93 2.56 -8.88
CA ILE A 111 12.26 2.14 -9.37
C ILE A 111 13.28 3.21 -8.95
N GLY A 112 13.65 3.23 -7.66
CA GLY A 112 14.53 4.28 -7.15
C GLY A 112 15.22 4.01 -5.82
N VAL A 113 14.69 3.18 -4.93
CA VAL A 113 15.27 3.05 -3.58
C VAL A 113 15.35 1.59 -3.11
N VAL A 114 16.31 0.85 -3.65
CA VAL A 114 16.99 -0.13 -2.79
C VAL A 114 17.75 0.72 -1.78
N VAL A 115 17.27 0.81 -0.54
CA VAL A 115 18.01 1.44 0.55
C VAL A 115 19.28 0.61 0.75
N LYS A 116 20.33 0.92 -0.03
CA LYS A 116 21.68 0.46 0.26
C LYS A 116 22.01 1.10 1.59
N LYS A 117 21.87 0.34 2.68
CA LYS A 117 22.44 0.71 3.98
C LYS A 117 23.90 1.06 3.70
N LYS A 118 24.24 2.35 3.73
CA LYS A 118 25.63 2.79 3.65
C LYS A 118 26.35 2.08 4.78
N LYS A 119 27.29 1.19 4.44
CA LYS A 119 28.19 0.59 5.42
C LYS A 119 28.83 1.75 6.20
N PRO A 120 28.80 1.75 7.53
CA PRO A 120 29.47 2.80 8.30
C PRO A 120 30.94 2.84 7.87
N PRO A 121 31.52 4.04 7.68
CA PRO A 121 32.90 4.15 7.27
C PRO A 121 33.78 3.38 8.27
N ALA A 122 34.65 2.52 7.76
CA ALA A 122 35.57 1.76 8.58
C ALA A 122 36.37 2.75 9.45
N SER A 123 36.25 2.61 10.76
CA SER A 123 36.99 3.41 11.73
C SER A 123 38.48 3.26 11.45
N LYS A 124 39.11 4.33 10.95
CA LYS A 124 40.56 4.39 10.79
C LYS A 124 41.16 4.48 12.19
N ARG A 125 41.71 3.36 12.64
CA ARG A 125 42.47 3.26 13.89
C ARG A 125 43.64 4.23 13.83
N THR A 126 43.59 5.29 14.63
CA THR A 126 44.69 6.25 14.79
C THR A 126 45.89 5.50 15.38
N LYS A 127 47.01 5.45 14.64
CA LYS A 127 48.28 4.99 15.21
C LYS A 127 48.78 6.08 16.16
N SER A 128 48.75 5.79 17.46
CA SER A 128 49.47 6.57 18.46
C SER A 128 50.98 6.38 18.25
N LYS A 129 51.69 7.50 18.29
CA LYS A 129 53.13 7.62 18.10
C LYS A 129 53.86 7.44 19.42
#